data_AF-A0A212EYZ5-F1
#
_entry.id   AF-A0A212EYZ5-F1
#
_cell.length_a   1.000
_cell.length_b   1.000
_cell.length_c   1.000
_cell.angle_alpha   90.00
_cell.angle_beta   90.00
_cell.angle_gamma   90.00
#
_symmetry.space_group_name_H-M   'P 1'
#
loop_
_entity.id
_entity.type
_entity.pdbx_description
1 polymer ?
#
loop_
_entity_poly.entity_id
_entity_poly.type
_entity_poly.pdbx_seq_one_letter_code
_entity_poly.pdbx_strand_id
1 'polypeptide(L)'
;MTQTTKDTTKIRTGRRLQPAMPFIDIAFQAEVSRFEDQEFEECARRNCSEDPETRQTAIHNLRNLIYQRGECNPRRLDDAYLLRFLRCRRFIPALAHKLVKHK
;
A
#
# COMPACT_ATOMS: atom_id res chain seq x y z
N MET A 1 51.78 -29.18 -6.45
CA MET A 1 51.19 -28.09 -5.65
C MET A 1 50.06 -27.48 -6.46
N THR A 2 48.84 -27.64 -5.98
CA THR A 2 47.57 -27.35 -6.66
C THR A 2 47.31 -25.85 -6.71
N GLN A 3 47.03 -25.32 -7.91
CA GLN A 3 46.55 -23.95 -8.11
C GLN A 3 45.10 -23.83 -7.63
N THR A 4 44.88 -22.98 -6.64
CA THR A 4 43.57 -22.57 -6.12
C THR A 4 43.09 -21.35 -6.90
N THR A 5 42.06 -21.52 -7.74
CA THR A 5 41.33 -20.40 -8.36
C THR A 5 39.94 -20.30 -7.75
N LYS A 6 39.68 -19.22 -7.00
CA LYS A 6 38.33 -18.69 -6.76
C LYS A 6 38.43 -17.17 -6.71
N ASP A 7 38.47 -16.56 -7.89
CA ASP A 7 38.34 -15.11 -8.04
C ASP A 7 36.86 -14.74 -7.95
N THR A 8 36.53 -13.98 -6.92
CA THR A 8 35.16 -13.64 -6.51
C THR A 8 34.62 -12.53 -7.40
N THR A 9 33.70 -12.93 -8.27
CA THR A 9 32.64 -12.17 -8.93
C THR A 9 32.34 -10.79 -8.31
N LYS A 10 32.80 -9.73 -8.98
CA LYS A 10 32.38 -8.34 -8.74
C LYS A 10 31.32 -7.95 -9.78
N ILE A 11 30.06 -8.34 -9.57
CA ILE A 11 28.95 -7.88 -10.43
C ILE A 11 28.48 -6.52 -9.92
N ARG A 12 28.68 -5.53 -10.79
CA ARG A 12 28.26 -4.14 -10.67
C ARG A 12 26.73 -4.08 -10.62
N THR A 13 26.16 -3.60 -9.51
CA THR A 13 24.73 -3.29 -9.39
C THR A 13 24.42 -2.00 -10.15
N GLY A 14 24.01 -2.16 -11.42
CA GLY A 14 23.36 -1.09 -12.17
C GLY A 14 21.98 -0.82 -11.57
N ARG A 15 21.80 0.34 -10.94
CA ARG A 15 20.47 0.89 -10.65
C ARG A 15 19.80 1.21 -11.99
N ARG A 16 18.99 0.29 -12.49
CA ARG A 16 18.01 0.57 -13.54
C ARG A 16 17.05 1.61 -12.94
N LEU A 17 17.09 2.86 -13.41
CA LEU A 17 15.98 3.78 -13.16
C LEU A 17 14.74 3.10 -13.75
N GLN A 18 13.85 2.63 -12.88
CA GLN A 18 12.52 2.19 -13.27
C GLN A 18 11.86 3.40 -13.97
N PRO A 19 11.32 3.26 -15.19
CA PRO A 19 10.48 4.31 -15.75
C PRO A 19 9.32 4.54 -14.78
N ALA A 20 9.11 5.79 -14.36
CA ALA A 20 7.97 6.14 -13.52
C ALA A 20 6.70 5.81 -14.30
N MET A 21 6.00 4.74 -13.89
CA MET A 21 4.69 4.38 -14.44
C MET A 21 3.81 5.64 -14.46
N PRO A 22 3.16 5.98 -15.58
CA PRO A 22 2.29 7.15 -15.60
C PRO A 22 1.13 6.94 -14.63
N PHE A 23 0.64 8.02 -14.03
CA PHE A 23 -0.40 7.96 -12.98
C PHE A 23 -1.63 7.15 -13.38
N ILE A 24 -2.03 7.20 -14.66
CA ILE A 24 -3.17 6.44 -15.18
C ILE A 24 -2.92 4.92 -15.14
N ASP A 25 -1.70 4.48 -15.46
CA ASP A 25 -1.34 3.06 -15.43
C ASP A 25 -1.20 2.57 -13.99
N ILE A 26 -0.72 3.42 -13.07
CA ILE A 26 -0.71 3.11 -11.63
C ILE A 26 -2.14 2.95 -11.12
N ALA A 27 -3.05 3.86 -11.48
CA ALA A 27 -4.44 3.81 -11.04
C ALA A 27 -5.20 2.60 -11.63
N PHE A 28 -4.97 2.29 -12.91
CA PHE A 28 -5.54 1.13 -13.58
C PHE A 28 -4.98 -0.17 -13.02
N GLN A 29 -3.66 -0.26 -12.86
CA GLN A 29 -3.00 -1.42 -12.26
C GLN A 29 -3.43 -1.62 -10.81
N ALA A 30 -3.66 -0.56 -10.03
CA ALA A 30 -4.21 -0.67 -8.67
C ALA A 30 -5.68 -1.12 -8.64
N GLU A 31 -6.44 -0.90 -9.71
CA GLU A 31 -7.81 -1.40 -9.86
C GLU A 31 -7.83 -2.85 -10.38
N VAL A 32 -6.87 -3.23 -11.25
CA VAL A 32 -6.80 -4.54 -11.93
C VAL A 32 -5.95 -5.58 -11.18
N SER A 33 -4.89 -5.15 -10.51
CA SER A 33 -3.97 -5.99 -9.75
C SER A 33 -3.92 -5.55 -8.30
N ARG A 34 -4.32 -6.47 -7.40
CA ARG A 34 -4.17 -6.31 -5.94
C ARG A 34 -2.80 -6.80 -5.44
N PHE A 35 -1.85 -7.04 -6.34
CA PHE A 35 -0.54 -7.57 -5.98
C PHE A 35 0.33 -6.44 -5.40
N GLU A 36 0.58 -6.52 -4.11
CA GLU A 36 1.50 -5.65 -3.39
C GLU A 36 2.81 -6.41 -3.18
N ASP A 37 3.87 -5.98 -3.87
CA ASP A 37 5.19 -6.57 -3.70
C ASP A 37 5.92 -5.96 -2.49
N GLN A 38 7.11 -6.50 -2.18
CA GLN A 38 7.88 -6.04 -1.03
C GLN A 38 8.28 -4.56 -1.13
N GLU A 39 8.58 -4.04 -2.32
CA GLU A 39 8.95 -2.64 -2.52
C GLU A 39 7.76 -1.72 -2.24
N PHE A 40 6.56 -2.12 -2.70
CA PHE A 40 5.32 -1.42 -2.43
C PHE A 40 4.98 -1.42 -0.93
N GLU A 41 5.08 -2.56 -0.27
CA GLU A 41 4.83 -2.71 1.17
C GLU A 41 5.75 -1.81 2.01
N GLU A 42 7.04 -1.74 1.66
CA GLU A 42 7.97 -0.82 2.31
C GLU A 42 7.63 0.65 2.06
N CYS A 43 7.20 0.99 0.84
CA CYS A 43 6.78 2.34 0.48
C CYS A 43 5.54 2.77 1.28
N ALA A 44 4.54 1.88 1.40
CA ALA A 44 3.34 2.10 2.20
C ALA A 44 3.68 2.30 3.68
N ARG A 45 4.57 1.48 4.24
CA ARG A 45 5.04 1.64 5.62
C ARG A 45 5.70 3.00 5.87
N ARG A 46 6.61 3.42 4.98
CA ARG A 46 7.35 4.69 5.11
C ARG A 46 6.45 5.92 4.92
N ASN A 47 5.57 5.89 3.92
CA ASN A 47 4.85 7.08 3.47
C ASN A 47 3.42 7.19 4.02
N CYS A 48 2.77 6.06 4.31
CA CYS A 48 1.38 6.02 4.76
C CYS A 48 1.24 5.69 6.25
N SER A 49 2.34 5.53 6.99
CA SER A 49 2.33 5.07 8.39
C SER A 49 1.58 3.73 8.55
N GLU A 50 1.66 2.91 7.51
CA GLU A 50 1.05 1.59 7.48
C GLU A 50 1.90 0.59 8.26
N ASP A 51 1.28 -0.20 9.11
CA ASP A 51 1.92 -1.31 9.80
C ASP A 51 1.16 -2.60 9.48
N PRO A 52 1.79 -3.61 8.86
CA PRO A 52 1.15 -4.88 8.52
C PRO A 52 0.46 -5.56 9.70
N GLU A 53 1.00 -5.43 10.92
CA GLU A 53 0.42 -6.06 12.11
C GLU A 53 -0.90 -5.41 12.53
N THR A 54 -1.05 -4.11 12.29
CA THR A 54 -2.25 -3.34 12.68
C THR A 54 -3.20 -3.05 11.52
N ARG A 55 -2.80 -3.38 10.28
CA ARG A 55 -3.57 -3.12 9.05
C ARG A 55 -5.01 -3.59 9.15
N GLN A 56 -5.21 -4.86 9.50
CA GLN A 56 -6.55 -5.45 9.59
C GLN A 56 -7.41 -4.79 10.67
N THR A 57 -6.81 -4.49 11.83
CA THR A 57 -7.46 -3.75 12.90
C THR A 57 -7.91 -2.35 12.45
N ALA A 58 -7.07 -1.62 11.71
CA ALA A 58 -7.41 -0.29 11.19
C ALA A 58 -8.55 -0.34 10.17
N ILE A 59 -8.56 -1.34 9.28
CA ILE A 59 -9.65 -1.58 8.32
C ILE A 59 -10.96 -1.85 9.05
N HIS A 60 -10.93 -2.75 10.03
CA HIS A 60 -12.10 -3.08 10.84
C HIS A 60 -12.64 -1.85 11.57
N ASN A 61 -11.77 -1.06 12.18
CA ASN A 61 -12.14 0.18 12.87
C ASN A 61 -12.78 1.21 11.95
N LEU A 62 -12.25 1.38 10.73
CA LEU A 62 -12.86 2.27 9.73
C LEU A 62 -14.25 1.77 9.32
N ARG A 63 -14.39 0.46 9.06
CA ARG A 63 -15.68 -0.16 8.72
C ARG A 63 -16.71 0.07 9.83
N ASN A 64 -16.32 -0.13 11.09
CA ASN A 64 -17.18 0.13 12.24
C ASN A 64 -17.57 1.61 12.36
N LEU A 65 -16.63 2.53 12.15
CA LEU A 65 -16.92 3.97 12.18
C LEU A 65 -17.97 4.38 11.14
N ILE A 66 -17.91 3.80 9.93
CA ILE A 66 -18.90 4.05 8.88
C ILE A 66 -20.29 3.61 9.34
N TYR A 67 -20.40 2.39 9.89
CA TYR A 67 -21.68 1.87 10.38
C TYR A 67 -22.21 2.62 11.60
N GLN A 68 -21.37 2.90 12.59
CA GLN A 68 -21.78 3.53 13.84
C GLN A 68 -22.24 4.98 13.66
N ARG A 69 -21.61 5.72 12.75
CA ARG A 69 -21.97 7.11 12.49
C ARG A 69 -23.17 7.24 11.56
N GLY A 70 -23.33 6.32 10.60
CA GLY A 70 -24.43 6.35 9.64
C GLY A 70 -24.43 7.61 8.75
N GLU A 71 -23.34 8.37 8.71
CA GLU A 71 -23.22 9.63 7.97
C GLU A 71 -23.03 9.42 6.46
N CYS A 72 -22.68 8.20 6.03
CA CYS A 72 -22.53 7.83 4.63
C CYS A 72 -22.88 6.35 4.38
N ASN A 73 -23.22 6.03 3.14
CA ASN A 73 -23.55 4.67 2.71
C ASN A 73 -22.76 4.28 1.45
N PRO A 74 -21.43 4.09 1.56
CA PRO A 74 -20.60 3.73 0.41
C PRO A 74 -20.99 2.36 -0.14
N ARG A 75 -21.04 2.24 -1.48
CA ARG A 75 -21.39 0.98 -2.17
C ARG A 75 -20.42 -0.18 -1.86
N ARG A 76 -19.16 0.13 -1.52
CA ARG A 76 -18.10 -0.85 -1.23
C ARG A 76 -17.51 -0.59 0.16
N LEU A 77 -17.21 -1.68 0.85
CA LEU A 77 -16.57 -1.71 2.17
C LEU A 77 -15.55 -2.85 2.28
N ASP A 78 -15.11 -3.43 1.16
CA ASP A 78 -14.07 -4.46 1.14
C ASP A 78 -12.70 -3.87 1.53
N ASP A 79 -11.81 -4.72 2.03
CA ASP A 79 -10.53 -4.32 2.58
C ASP A 79 -9.72 -3.45 1.61
N ALA A 80 -9.60 -3.87 0.35
CA ALA A 80 -8.86 -3.11 -0.66
C ALA A 80 -9.46 -1.71 -0.92
N TYR A 81 -10.79 -1.59 -0.89
CA TYR A 81 -11.45 -0.30 -1.02
C TYR A 81 -11.12 0.61 0.16
N LEU A 82 -11.27 0.11 1.39
CA LEU A 82 -11.02 0.87 2.62
C LEU A 82 -9.54 1.24 2.81
N LEU A 83 -8.64 0.36 2.40
CA LEU A 83 -7.19 0.54 2.50
C LEU A 83 -6.71 1.79 1.75
N ARG A 84 -7.34 2.12 0.60
CA ARG A 84 -7.05 3.34 -0.17
C ARG A 84 -7.24 4.59 0.69
N PHE A 85 -8.31 4.65 1.47
CA PHE A 85 -8.63 5.81 2.33
C PHE A 85 -7.70 5.89 3.55
N LEU A 86 -7.38 4.74 4.15
CA LEU A 86 -6.41 4.68 5.25
C LEU A 86 -5.04 5.17 4.80
N ARG A 87 -4.54 4.71 3.64
CA ARG A 87 -3.27 5.16 3.06
C ARG A 87 -3.24 6.66 2.79
N CYS A 88 -4.34 7.25 2.30
CA CYS A 88 -4.45 8.70 2.10
C CYS A 88 -4.50 9.52 3.40
N ARG A 89 -4.69 8.88 4.56
CA ARG A 89 -4.92 9.54 5.85
C ARG A 89 -4.04 8.98 6.97
N ARG A 90 -2.82 8.55 6.60
CA ARG A 90 -1.78 8.09 7.53
C ARG A 90 -2.27 6.99 8.49
N PHE A 91 -3.16 6.12 8.00
CA PHE A 91 -3.77 5.04 8.78
C PHE A 91 -4.60 5.48 9.99
N ILE A 92 -5.16 6.70 9.98
CA ILE A 92 -6.05 7.20 11.04
C ILE A 92 -7.52 6.98 10.63
N PRO A 93 -8.27 6.02 11.21
CA PRO A 93 -9.62 5.67 10.77
C PRO A 93 -10.61 6.84 10.80
N ALA A 94 -10.53 7.71 11.81
CA ALA A 94 -11.42 8.87 11.93
C ALA A 94 -11.22 9.89 10.78
N LEU A 95 -9.99 10.06 10.29
CA LEU A 95 -9.69 10.93 9.15
C LEU A 95 -10.05 10.27 7.83
N ALA A 96 -9.82 8.95 7.71
CA ALA A 96 -10.24 8.16 6.56
C ALA A 96 -11.77 8.19 6.39
N HIS A 97 -12.53 8.07 7.49
CA HIS A 97 -14.00 8.20 7.47
C HIS A 97 -14.44 9.53 6.87
N LYS A 98 -13.81 10.66 7.25
CA LYS A 98 -14.11 11.96 6.65
C LYS A 98 -13.93 11.94 5.12
N LEU A 99 -12.90 11.25 4.62
CA LEU A 99 -12.66 11.15 3.18
C LEU A 99 -13.68 10.25 2.47
N VAL A 100 -14.11 9.14 3.09
CA VAL A 100 -15.15 8.25 2.54
C VAL A 100 -16.47 8.99 2.32
N LYS A 101 -16.83 9.91 3.22
CA LYS A 101 -18.07 10.70 3.13
C LYS A 101 -18.14 11.66 1.93
N HIS A 102 -17.01 12.08 1.39
CA HIS A 102 -16.92 13.11 0.36
C HIS A 102 -16.48 12.55 -1.01
N LYS A 103 -16.70 11.26 -1.25
CA LYS A 103 -16.12 10.50 -2.37
C LYS A 103 -17.18 9.88 -3.27
#